data_AF-A0A849IP94-F1
#
_entry.id   AF-A0A849IP94-F1
#
_cell.length_a   1.000
_cell.length_b   1.000
_cell.length_c   1.000
_cell.angle_alpha   90.00
_cell.angle_beta   90.00
_cell.angle_gamma   90.00
#
_symmetry.space_group_name_H-M   'P 1'
#
loop_
_entity.id
_entity.type
_entity.pdbx_description
1 polymer ?
#
loop_
_entity_poly.entity_id
_entity_poly.type
_entity_poly.pdbx_seq_one_letter_code
_entity_poly.pdbx_strand_id
1 'polypeptide(L)' 'MTVSARRLLERIASLTARIAALEADRETAIARAVAAGATWAEIGAAAGVSAQAAHKRHRWLRHSTITGETWHEPPLHR' A
#
# COMPACT_ATOMS: atom_id res chain seq x y z
N MET A 1 -37.95 -2.36 8.80
CA MET A 1 -36.99 -3.46 9.08
C MET A 1 -35.77 -2.86 9.77
N THR A 2 -35.61 -3.06 11.07
CA THR A 2 -34.45 -2.55 11.83
C THR A 2 -33.23 -3.44 11.58
N VAL A 3 -32.14 -2.88 11.06
CA VAL A 3 -30.87 -3.59 10.92
C VAL A 3 -30.29 -3.79 12.33
N SER A 4 -29.95 -5.03 12.69
CA SER A 4 -29.34 -5.34 13.99
C SER A 4 -27.93 -4.77 14.09
N ALA A 5 -27.56 -4.27 15.27
CA ALA A 5 -26.21 -3.79 15.57
C ALA A 5 -25.11 -4.81 15.19
N ARG A 6 -25.38 -6.11 15.36
CA ARG A 6 -24.46 -7.18 14.97
C ARG A 6 -24.14 -7.18 13.47
N ARG A 7 -25.14 -7.00 12.61
CA ARG A 7 -24.94 -6.93 11.15
C ARG A 7 -24.15 -5.70 10.74
N LEU A 8 -24.33 -4.58 11.45
CA LEU A 8 -23.55 -3.36 11.20
C LEU A 8 -22.08 -3.56 11.56
N LEU A 9 -21.79 -4.22 12.70
CA LEU A 9 -20.42 -4.56 13.11
C LEU A 9 -19.76 -5.54 12.12
N GLU A 10 -20.47 -6.58 11.69
CA GLU A 10 -19.99 -7.52 10.66
C GLU A 10 -19.70 -6.79 9.33
N ARG A 11 -20.53 -5.80 8.96
CA ARG A 11 -20.31 -4.97 7.78
C ARG A 11 -19.06 -4.11 7.91
N ILE A 12 -18.83 -3.48 9.06
CA ILE A 12 -17.62 -2.70 9.34
C ILE A 12 -16.39 -3.59 9.23
N ALA A 13 -16.38 -4.75 9.89
CA ALA A 13 -15.25 -5.69 9.82
C ALA A 13 -14.93 -6.13 8.38
N SER A 14 -15.97 -6.44 7.59
CA SER A 14 -15.82 -6.79 6.17
C SER A 14 -15.23 -5.64 5.33
N LEU A 15 -15.69 -4.41 5.57
CA LEU A 15 -15.15 -3.23 4.86
C LEU A 15 -13.71 -2.95 5.25
N THR A 16 -13.37 -3.05 6.53
CA THR A 16 -12.00 -2.87 7.02
C THR A 16 -11.05 -3.90 6.41
N ALA A 17 -11.45 -5.18 6.35
CA ALA A 17 -10.65 -6.22 5.70
C ALA A 17 -10.41 -5.93 4.20
N ARG A 18 -11.43 -5.41 3.50
CA ARG A 18 -11.30 -5.01 2.09
C ARG A 18 -10.39 -3.80 1.91
N ILE A 19 -10.45 -2.82 2.80
CA ILE A 19 -9.54 -1.67 2.79
C ILE A 19 -8.11 -2.15 2.97
N ALA A 20 -7.84 -3.01 3.96
CA ALA A 20 -6.52 -3.55 4.20
C ALA A 20 -5.96 -4.34 3.00
N ALA A 21 -6.80 -5.15 2.33
CA ALA A 21 -6.41 -5.86 1.12
C ALA A 21 -6.04 -4.90 -0.02
N LEU A 22 -6.87 -3.86 -0.26
CA LEU A 22 -6.59 -2.85 -1.28
C LEU A 22 -5.34 -2.01 -0.97
N GLU A 23 -5.07 -1.75 0.31
CA GLU A 23 -3.86 -1.07 0.75
C GLU A 23 -2.61 -1.91 0.46
N ALA A 24 -2.65 -3.22 0.76
CA ALA A 24 -1.56 -4.15 0.43
C ALA A 24 -1.33 -4.29 -1.09
N ASP A 25 -2.41 -4.36 -1.87
CA ASP A 25 -2.34 -4.38 -3.33
C ASP A 25 -1.69 -3.10 -3.88
N ARG A 26 -2.08 -1.93 -3.32
CA ARG A 26 -1.50 -0.64 -3.69
C ARG A 26 0.00 -0.58 -3.35
N GLU A 27 0.41 -1.06 -2.17
CA GLU A 27 1.82 -1.10 -1.79
C GLU A 27 2.64 -2.01 -2.70
N THR A 28 2.09 -3.17 -3.07
CA THR A 28 2.70 -4.07 -4.05
C THR A 28 2.87 -3.39 -5.41
N ALA A 29 1.86 -2.68 -5.89
CA ALA A 29 1.93 -1.92 -7.14
C ALA A 29 3.00 -0.81 -7.08
N ILE A 30 3.09 -0.08 -5.96
CA ILE A 30 4.13 0.93 -5.75
C ILE A 30 5.52 0.31 -5.75
N ALA A 31 5.72 -0.81 -5.02
CA ALA A 31 7.00 -1.51 -4.98
C ALA A 31 7.45 -1.98 -6.37
N ARG A 32 6.51 -2.48 -7.18
CA ARG A 32 6.74 -2.85 -8.58
C ARG A 32 7.12 -1.66 -9.44
N ALA A 33 6.42 -0.53 -9.30
CA ALA A 33 6.74 0.70 -10.03
C ALA A 33 8.15 1.21 -9.69
N VAL A 34 8.52 1.20 -8.40
CA VAL A 34 9.88 1.56 -7.96
C VAL A 34 10.92 0.61 -8.58
N ALA A 35 10.69 -0.71 -8.54
CA ALA A 35 11.59 -1.69 -9.15
C ALA A 35 11.71 -1.53 -10.68
N ALA A 36 10.66 -1.02 -11.34
CA ALA A 36 10.66 -0.68 -12.76
C ALA A 36 11.27 0.70 -13.07
N GLY A 37 11.74 1.44 -12.05
CA GLY A 37 12.41 2.73 -12.23
C GLY A 37 11.49 3.96 -12.24
N ALA A 38 10.22 3.83 -11.85
CA ALA A 38 9.32 4.98 -11.73
C ALA A 38 9.85 5.99 -10.69
N THR A 39 9.71 7.28 -11.01
CA THR A 39 10.13 8.37 -10.13
C THR A 39 9.10 8.59 -9.01
N TRP A 40 9.54 9.17 -7.89
CA TRP A 40 8.62 9.54 -6.81
C TRP A 40 7.57 10.58 -7.23
N ALA A 41 7.85 11.39 -8.26
CA ALA A 41 6.89 12.33 -8.82
C ALA A 41 5.74 11.61 -9.54
N GLU A 42 6.06 10.64 -10.40
CA GLU A 42 5.06 9.81 -11.09
C GLU A 42 4.22 8.99 -10.10
N ILE A 43 4.88 8.37 -9.12
CA ILE A 43 4.21 7.60 -8.07
C ILE A 43 3.29 8.50 -7.23
N GLY A 44 3.77 9.68 -6.84
CA GLY A 44 2.97 10.65 -6.07
C GLY A 44 1.73 11.10 -6.84
N ALA A 45 1.90 11.48 -8.11
CA ALA A 45 0.81 11.87 -8.99
C ALA A 45 -0.25 10.76 -9.13
N ALA A 46 0.17 9.53 -9.39
CA ALA A 46 -0.73 8.37 -9.48
C ALA A 46 -1.44 8.05 -8.14
N ALA A 47 -0.77 8.25 -7.01
CA ALA A 47 -1.30 7.99 -5.68
C ALA A 47 -2.09 9.16 -5.06
N GLY A 48 -2.19 10.31 -5.75
CA GLY A 48 -2.88 11.50 -5.26
C GLY A 48 -2.18 12.20 -4.08
N VAL A 49 -0.85 12.08 -3.98
CA VAL A 49 -0.04 12.71 -2.91
C VAL A 49 1.20 13.40 -3.49
N SER A 50 1.86 14.24 -2.69
CA SER A 50 3.13 14.83 -3.12
C SER A 50 4.24 13.77 -3.27
N ALA A 51 5.21 14.04 -4.15
CA ALA A 51 6.38 13.19 -4.33
C ALA A 51 7.13 12.93 -3.01
N GLN A 52 7.26 13.96 -2.16
CA GLN A 52 7.91 13.85 -0.86
C GLN A 52 7.12 12.95 0.11
N ALA A 53 5.80 13.03 0.10
CA ALA A 53 4.94 12.16 0.91
C ALA A 53 5.04 10.70 0.44
N ALA A 54 5.05 10.46 -0.87
CA ALA A 54 5.27 9.14 -1.45
C ALA A 54 6.64 8.58 -1.04
N HIS A 55 7.72 9.34 -1.25
CA HIS A 55 9.07 8.93 -0.86
C HIS A 55 9.18 8.62 0.64
N LYS A 56 8.67 9.49 1.52
CA LYS A 56 8.75 9.27 2.97
C LYS A 56 8.06 7.97 3.40
N ARG A 57 6.92 7.64 2.80
CA ARG A 57 6.12 6.47 3.15
C ARG A 57 6.67 5.18 2.54
N HIS A 58 7.16 5.24 1.30
CA HIS A 58 7.38 4.05 0.48
C HIS A 58 8.84 3.78 0.11
N ARG A 59 9.81 4.64 0.48
CA ARG A 59 11.24 4.43 0.13
C ARG A 59 11.86 3.12 0.60
N TRP A 60 11.23 2.47 1.57
CA TRP A 60 11.66 1.20 2.13
C TRP A 60 10.96 0.00 1.49
N LEU A 61 10.01 0.21 0.58
CA LEU A 61 9.42 -0.89 -0.16
C LEU A 61 10.42 -1.46 -1.16
N ARG A 62 10.46 -2.79 -1.24
CA ARG A 62 11.21 -3.55 -2.21
C ARG A 62 10.30 -4.55 -2.91
N HIS A 63 10.67 -4.92 -4.12
CA HIS A 63 10.00 -5.94 -4.89
C HIS A 63 11.04 -6.84 -5.55
N SER A 64 10.89 -8.15 -5.39
CA SER A 64 11.70 -9.15 -6.08
C SER A 64 11.01 -9.52 -7.39
N THR A 65 11.66 -9.23 -8.51
CA THR A 65 11.15 -9.64 -9.83
C THR A 65 11.26 -11.14 -10.07
N ILE A 66 12.03 -11.86 -9.25
CA ILE A 66 12.23 -13.31 -9.33
C ILE A 66 11.14 -14.05 -8.54
N THR A 67 10.92 -13.68 -7.27
CA THR A 67 9.97 -14.36 -6.37
C THR A 67 8.58 -13.72 -6.37
N GLY A 68 8.45 -12.49 -6.88
CA GLY A 68 7.21 -11.71 -6.83
C GLY A 68 6.91 -11.10 -5.46
N GLU A 69 7.78 -11.31 -4.48
CA GLU A 69 7.57 -10.84 -3.10
C GLU A 69 7.79 -9.33 -2.96
N THR A 70 7.00 -8.73 -2.08
CA THR A 70 7.13 -7.33 -1.67
C THR A 70 7.33 -7.28 -0.16
N TRP A 71 8.33 -6.52 0.29
CA TRP A 71 8.64 -6.36 1.71
C TRP A 71 9.10 -4.94 2.03
N HIS A 72 9.07 -4.60 3.31
CA HIS A 72 9.70 -3.40 3.84
C HIS A 72 11.14 -3.73 4.25
N GLU A 73 12.11 -3.13 3.59
CA GLU A 73 13.51 -3.19 3.97
C GLU A 73 13.78 -2.19 5.10
N PRO A 74 14.19 -2.64 6.30
CA PRO A 74 14.50 -1.74 7.40
C PRO A 74 15.68 -0.83 7.03
N PRO A 75 15.69 0.43 7.52
CA PRO A 75 16.86 1.28 7.35
C PRO A 75 18.08 0.60 7.97
N LEU A 76 19.18 0.54 7.21
CA LEU A 76 20.46 0.10 7.74
C LEU A 76 20.83 1.00 8.91
N HIS A 77 20.97 0.40 10.10
CA HIS A 77 21.44 1.12 11.28
C HIS A 77 22.85 1.64 10.98
N ARG A 78 23.10 2.92 11.29
CA ARG A 78 24.43 3.52 11.24
C ARG A 78 25.22 3.15 12.47
#